data_AF-A0A7C9CD47-F1
#
_entry.id   AF-A0A7C9CD47-F1
#
_cell.length_a   1.000
_cell.length_b   1.000
_cell.length_c   1.000
_cell.angle_alpha   90.00
_cell.angle_beta   90.00
_cell.angle_gamma   90.00
#
_symmetry.space_group_name_H-M   'P 1'
#
loop_
_entity.id
_entity.type
_entity.pdbx_description
1 polymer ?
#
loop_
_entity_poly.entity_id
_entity_poly.type
_entity_poly.pdbx_seq_one_letter_code
_entity_poly.pdbx_strand_id
1 'polypeptide(L)'
;YSQVLELFLRVIDRLTFQDRTTEHVLLSSMPRDDPGSDASDMGSFQWSESKTGVDASEKIPTFTGVQPLVLRGLMSTVSHVVSIEVLTHITFPACDSIFGDPETRLLMHIVGLLPWLCLQLSRDTRGLALPVHQQQQKSCSVAVNIATWCQARSLEGLATVFLAYSHGEIKSMNNLLACVAPLLCAQWFPQHSALAFGHLLRLLERGPVEYYRVILLFLKELLQHTPVEAA
;
A
#
# COMPACT_ATOMS: atom_id res chain seq x y z
N TYR A 1 -7.96 -4.19 15.85
CA TYR A 1 -7.64 -3.70 14.49
C TYR A 1 -8.85 -3.65 13.58
N SER A 2 -9.60 -4.75 13.37
CA SER A 2 -10.74 -4.75 12.42
C SER A 2 -11.80 -3.68 12.70
N GLN A 3 -12.26 -3.54 13.96
CA GLN A 3 -13.26 -2.50 14.31
C GLN A 3 -12.79 -1.07 14.02
N VAL A 4 -11.50 -0.77 14.23
CA VAL A 4 -10.92 0.55 13.93
C VAL A 4 -10.91 0.78 12.42
N LEU A 5 -10.53 -0.22 11.63
CA LEU A 5 -10.52 -0.13 10.18
C LEU A 5 -11.94 -0.05 9.60
N GLU A 6 -12.91 -0.75 10.18
CA GLU A 6 -14.33 -0.66 9.79
C GLU A 6 -14.90 0.73 10.09
N LEU A 7 -14.58 1.30 11.26
CA LEU A 7 -14.97 2.67 11.58
C LEU A 7 -14.33 3.64 10.60
N PHE A 8 -13.04 3.48 10.31
CA PHE A 8 -12.32 4.33 9.37
C PHE A 8 -12.90 4.25 7.95
N LEU A 9 -13.23 3.05 7.48
CA LEU A 9 -13.92 2.84 6.20
C LEU A 9 -15.26 3.59 6.17
N ARG A 10 -16.09 3.45 7.22
CA ARG A 10 -17.36 4.17 7.32
C ARG A 10 -17.18 5.69 7.33
N VAL A 11 -16.09 6.19 7.91
CA VAL A 11 -15.78 7.62 7.91
C VAL A 11 -15.36 8.07 6.50
N ILE A 12 -14.47 7.34 5.83
CA ILE A 12 -14.04 7.63 4.46
C ILE A 12 -15.22 7.66 3.50
N ASP A 13 -16.14 6.69 3.58
CA ASP A 13 -17.32 6.60 2.70
C ASP A 13 -18.28 7.80 2.87
N ARG A 14 -18.18 8.53 3.99
CA ARG A 14 -18.99 9.72 4.28
C ARG A 14 -18.26 11.02 3.97
N LEU A 15 -16.97 10.96 3.69
CA LEU A 15 -16.15 12.13 3.40
C LEU A 15 -15.97 12.28 1.88
N THR A 16 -16.18 13.50 1.38
CA THR A 16 -15.91 13.82 -0.01
C THR A 16 -14.54 14.48 -0.11
N PHE A 17 -13.48 13.68 -0.27
CA PHE A 17 -12.09 14.18 -0.32
C PHE A 17 -11.75 15.03 -1.55
N GLN A 18 -12.68 15.16 -2.51
CA GLN A 18 -12.55 16.10 -3.63
C GLN A 18 -12.95 17.53 -3.25
N ASP A 19 -13.65 17.72 -2.13
CA ASP A 19 -14.02 19.04 -1.61
C ASP A 19 -12.88 19.63 -0.78
N ARG A 20 -12.36 20.77 -1.23
CA ARG A 20 -11.30 21.53 -0.56
C ARG A 20 -11.67 21.89 0.89
N THR A 21 -12.95 22.05 1.19
CA THR A 21 -13.42 22.36 2.55
C THR A 21 -13.19 21.17 3.47
N THR A 22 -13.57 19.97 3.02
CA THR A 22 -13.36 18.72 3.75
C THR A 22 -11.87 18.45 3.97
N GLU A 23 -11.05 18.62 2.93
CA GLU A 23 -9.59 18.53 3.04
C GLU A 23 -9.04 19.50 4.10
N HIS A 24 -9.40 20.78 4.03
CA HIS A 24 -8.91 21.80 4.96
C HIS A 24 -9.30 21.53 6.42
N VAL A 25 -10.52 21.02 6.66
CA VAL A 25 -10.99 20.65 8.00
C VAL A 25 -10.22 19.45 8.57
N LEU A 26 -9.91 18.46 7.74
CA LEU A 26 -9.13 17.31 8.19
C LEU A 26 -7.68 17.70 8.47
N LEU A 27 -7.07 18.50 7.59
CA LEU A 27 -5.72 19.03 7.79
C LEU A 27 -5.61 19.89 9.05
N SER A 28 -6.63 20.68 9.38
CA SER A 28 -6.62 21.51 10.59
C SER A 28 -6.78 20.72 11.88
N SER A 29 -7.35 19.50 11.79
CA SER A 29 -7.57 18.59 12.92
C SER A 29 -6.40 17.63 13.17
N MET A 30 -5.36 17.70 12.34
CA MET A 30 -4.16 16.88 12.47
C MET A 30 -3.40 17.22 13.77
N PRO A 31 -2.93 16.22 14.52
CA PRO A 31 -2.01 16.45 15.64
C PRO A 31 -0.77 17.19 15.11
N ARG A 32 -0.50 18.39 15.65
CA ARG A 32 0.71 19.14 15.30
C ARG A 32 1.88 18.59 16.09
N ASP A 33 2.98 18.32 15.41
CA ASP A 33 4.24 18.02 16.08
C ASP A 33 4.71 19.23 16.88
N ASP A 34 5.14 19.02 18.12
CA ASP A 34 5.69 20.06 18.97
C ASP A 34 7.03 20.53 18.34
N PRO A 35 7.25 21.84 18.09
CA PRO A 35 8.37 22.35 17.28
C PRO A 35 9.76 22.22 17.92
N GLY A 36 9.96 21.28 18.85
CA GLY A 36 11.23 21.02 19.54
C GLY A 36 11.95 19.74 19.14
N SER A 37 11.45 18.97 18.16
CA SER A 37 12.14 17.76 17.67
C SER A 37 12.80 18.05 16.33
N ASP A 38 14.00 18.63 16.38
CA ASP A 38 14.81 18.93 15.20
C ASP A 38 14.99 17.73 14.27
N ALA A 39 14.81 18.03 12.98
CA ALA A 39 15.02 17.15 11.86
C ALA A 39 16.50 16.78 11.71
N SER A 40 16.88 15.57 12.13
CA SER A 40 18.07 14.87 11.64
C SER A 40 18.02 13.39 12.00
N ASP A 41 17.18 12.62 11.31
CA ASP A 41 17.56 11.23 11.02
C ASP A 41 16.77 10.71 9.80
N MET A 42 17.43 10.80 8.66
CA MET A 42 16.97 10.24 7.40
C MET A 42 17.30 8.74 7.40
N GLY A 43 16.27 7.90 7.33
CA GLY A 43 16.40 6.55 6.78
C GLY A 43 16.78 5.44 7.77
N SER A 44 15.94 5.14 8.76
CA SER A 44 15.73 3.74 9.15
C SER A 44 14.34 3.57 9.77
N PHE A 45 13.53 2.68 9.20
CA PHE A 45 12.33 2.18 9.89
C PHE A 45 12.79 1.26 11.03
N GLN A 46 13.32 1.83 12.12
CA GLN A 46 13.48 1.12 13.39
C GLN A 46 12.14 1.13 14.12
N TRP A 47 11.33 0.10 13.84
CA TRP A 47 10.22 -0.22 14.74
C TRP A 47 10.82 -0.95 15.95
N SER A 48 10.97 -0.24 17.07
CA SER A 48 11.39 -0.83 18.34
C SER A 48 10.38 -1.89 18.78
N GLU A 49 10.78 -3.16 18.72
CA GLU A 49 10.19 -4.20 19.54
C GLU A 49 10.64 -3.94 20.98
N SER A 50 9.67 -3.76 21.88
CA SER A 50 9.90 -3.58 23.31
C SER A 50 10.65 -4.78 23.88
N LYS A 51 11.97 -4.66 24.00
CA LYS A 51 12.76 -5.37 25.00
C LYS A 51 13.12 -4.38 26.11
N THR A 52 12.79 -4.81 27.33
CA THR A 52 13.08 -4.20 28.63
C THR A 52 14.43 -3.49 28.72
N GLY A 53 14.44 -2.24 29.19
CA GLY A 53 15.64 -1.60 29.74
C GLY A 53 15.76 -0.09 29.45
N VAL A 54 15.30 0.71 30.42
CA VAL A 54 15.85 2.00 30.91
C VAL A 54 16.27 3.07 29.88
N ASP A 55 15.67 4.26 30.06
CA ASP A 55 15.94 5.57 29.46
C ASP A 55 15.57 5.79 27.99
N ALA A 56 14.27 6.07 27.76
CA ALA A 56 13.81 6.81 26.59
C ALA A 56 13.03 8.03 27.06
N SER A 57 13.59 9.23 26.81
CA SER A 57 12.80 10.46 26.74
C SER A 57 11.52 10.15 25.97
N GLU A 58 10.35 10.30 26.63
CA GLU A 58 9.02 10.02 26.06
C GLU A 58 8.75 10.97 24.88
N LYS A 59 9.37 10.70 23.73
CA LYS A 59 9.00 11.32 22.46
C LYS A 59 7.67 10.72 22.07
N ILE A 60 6.63 11.55 22.09
CA ILE A 60 5.32 11.20 21.55
C ILE A 60 5.54 10.69 20.12
N PRO A 61 5.04 9.50 19.76
CA PRO A 61 5.25 8.98 18.41
C PRO A 61 4.60 9.90 17.39
N THR A 62 5.41 10.40 16.46
CA THR A 62 4.97 11.23 15.35
C THR A 62 3.88 10.52 14.55
N PHE A 63 2.85 11.25 14.17
CA PHE A 63 1.79 10.69 13.33
C PHE A 63 2.31 10.49 11.90
N THR A 64 2.46 9.24 11.48
CA THR A 64 3.00 8.88 10.15
C THR A 64 1.91 8.66 9.09
N GLY A 65 0.67 9.06 9.36
CA GLY A 65 -0.48 8.78 8.51
C GLY A 65 -1.20 7.46 8.83
N VAL A 66 -2.35 7.26 8.18
CA VAL A 66 -3.21 6.07 8.39
C VAL A 66 -2.74 4.84 7.62
N GLN A 67 -2.14 4.98 6.44
CA GLN A 67 -1.74 3.86 5.58
C GLN A 67 -0.85 2.81 6.30
N PRO A 68 0.14 3.17 7.13
CA PRO A 68 0.92 2.20 7.89
C PRO A 68 0.07 1.26 8.76
N LEU A 69 -0.99 1.79 9.40
CA LEU A 69 -1.94 0.99 10.18
C LEU A 69 -2.71 0.01 9.29
N VAL A 70 -3.16 0.47 8.12
CA VAL A 70 -3.92 -0.35 7.18
C VAL A 70 -3.04 -1.47 6.59
N LEU A 71 -1.80 -1.14 6.21
CA LEU A 71 -0.81 -2.10 5.74
C LEU A 71 -0.47 -3.16 6.80
N ARG A 72 -0.42 -2.78 8.07
CA ARG A 72 -0.30 -3.75 9.18
C ARG A 72 -1.51 -4.67 9.26
N GLY A 73 -2.70 -4.14 9.00
CA GLY A 73 -3.93 -4.93 8.99
C GLY A 73 -3.95 -6.04 7.93
N LEU A 74 -3.22 -5.88 6.81
CA LEU A 74 -3.03 -6.92 5.79
C LEU A 74 -2.29 -8.15 6.32
N MET A 75 -1.45 -7.98 7.34
CA MET A 75 -0.66 -9.05 7.95
C MET A 75 -1.47 -9.92 8.91
N SER A 76 -2.78 -9.70 9.04
CA SER A 76 -3.64 -10.44 9.98
C SER A 76 -4.78 -11.13 9.25
N THR A 77 -4.96 -12.41 9.52
CA THR A 77 -6.05 -13.24 8.97
C THR A 77 -7.44 -12.70 9.33
N VAL A 78 -7.55 -11.88 10.38
CA VAL A 78 -8.83 -11.30 10.83
C VAL A 78 -9.11 -9.93 10.19
N SER A 79 -8.08 -9.10 9.99
CA SER A 79 -8.26 -7.72 9.49
C SER A 79 -7.92 -7.53 8.02
N HIS A 80 -7.31 -8.52 7.34
CA HIS A 80 -6.83 -8.34 5.98
C HIS A 80 -7.93 -7.93 4.99
N VAL A 81 -9.13 -8.52 5.06
CA VAL A 81 -10.24 -8.18 4.15
C VAL A 81 -10.62 -6.71 4.28
N VAL A 82 -10.86 -6.24 5.51
CA VAL A 82 -11.20 -4.84 5.78
C VAL A 82 -10.04 -3.91 5.43
N SER A 83 -8.79 -4.36 5.61
CA SER A 83 -7.61 -3.58 5.23
C SER A 83 -7.51 -3.40 3.72
N ILE A 84 -7.86 -4.42 2.94
CA ILE A 84 -8.03 -4.28 1.48
C ILE A 84 -9.12 -3.26 1.19
N GLU A 85 -10.31 -3.37 1.80
CA GLU A 85 -11.38 -2.37 1.60
C GLU A 85 -10.90 -0.94 1.87
N VAL A 86 -10.24 -0.70 3.00
CA VAL A 86 -9.72 0.62 3.32
C VAL A 86 -8.69 1.09 2.28
N LEU A 87 -7.73 0.23 1.89
CA LEU A 87 -6.76 0.58 0.84
C LEU A 87 -7.46 0.94 -0.46
N THR A 88 -8.47 0.18 -0.90
CA THR A 88 -9.19 0.48 -2.13
C THR A 88 -9.88 1.86 -2.10
N HIS A 89 -10.30 2.31 -0.91
CA HIS A 89 -10.96 3.61 -0.73
C HIS A 89 -10.00 4.78 -0.50
N ILE A 90 -8.73 4.57 -0.09
CA ILE A 90 -7.76 5.67 0.11
C ILE A 90 -6.82 5.89 -1.08
N THR A 91 -7.30 5.59 -2.29
CA THR A 91 -6.63 5.80 -3.58
C THR A 91 -6.73 7.26 -4.07
N PHE A 92 -6.64 8.23 -3.15
CA PHE A 92 -6.71 9.66 -3.46
C PHE A 92 -5.32 10.29 -3.52
N PRO A 93 -4.95 11.00 -4.59
CA PRO A 93 -3.66 11.70 -4.67
C PRO A 93 -3.49 12.82 -3.64
N ALA A 94 -4.59 13.42 -3.18
CA ALA A 94 -4.59 14.45 -2.15
C ALA A 94 -4.47 13.86 -0.73
N CYS A 95 -4.36 14.72 0.28
CA CYS A 95 -4.36 14.35 1.71
C CYS A 95 -3.19 13.44 2.15
N ASP A 96 -1.99 13.60 1.58
CA ASP A 96 -0.81 12.82 1.97
C ASP A 96 -0.52 12.94 3.47
N SER A 97 -0.58 14.14 4.04
CA SER A 97 -0.39 14.34 5.50
C SER A 97 -1.32 13.52 6.39
N ILE A 98 -2.50 13.10 5.89
CA ILE A 98 -3.44 12.23 6.63
C ILE A 98 -3.14 10.77 6.36
N PHE A 99 -2.86 10.42 5.12
CA PHE A 99 -2.81 9.03 4.69
C PHE A 99 -1.40 8.42 4.77
N GLY A 100 -0.33 9.19 4.61
CA GLY A 100 1.04 8.70 4.72
C GLY A 100 2.05 9.58 3.98
N ASP A 101 3.32 9.29 4.18
CA ASP A 101 4.42 10.03 3.57
C ASP A 101 4.27 10.18 2.03
N PRO A 102 4.20 11.41 1.48
CA PRO A 102 3.99 11.64 0.04
C PRO A 102 5.03 10.97 -0.87
N GLU A 103 6.27 10.77 -0.38
CA GLU A 103 7.32 10.14 -1.17
C GLU A 103 7.04 8.65 -1.41
N THR A 104 6.61 7.95 -0.34
CA THR A 104 6.50 6.49 -0.33
C THR A 104 5.07 5.95 -0.34
N ARG A 105 4.06 6.81 -0.13
CA ARG A 105 2.66 6.38 0.00
C ARG A 105 2.16 5.62 -1.22
N LEU A 106 2.40 6.10 -2.43
CA LEU A 106 1.96 5.41 -3.65
C LEU A 106 2.69 4.07 -3.84
N LEU A 107 4.01 4.02 -3.61
CA LEU A 107 4.78 2.78 -3.62
C LEU A 107 4.14 1.74 -2.70
N MET A 108 3.85 2.13 -1.46
CA MET A 108 3.30 1.22 -0.47
C MET A 108 1.84 0.87 -0.70
N HIS A 109 1.11 1.75 -1.36
CA HIS A 109 -0.24 1.46 -1.81
C HIS A 109 -0.22 0.34 -2.87
N ILE A 110 0.66 0.48 -3.87
CA ILE A 110 0.88 -0.55 -4.90
C ILE A 110 1.36 -1.85 -4.25
N VAL A 111 2.42 -1.80 -3.43
CA VAL A 111 3.00 -2.98 -2.78
C VAL A 111 1.99 -3.71 -1.89
N GLY A 112 1.11 -2.98 -1.17
CA GLY A 112 0.08 -3.57 -0.33
C GLY A 112 -1.09 -4.21 -1.11
N LEU A 113 -1.51 -3.62 -2.24
CA LEU A 113 -2.65 -4.10 -3.03
C LEU A 113 -2.28 -5.09 -4.14
N LEU A 114 -1.04 -5.05 -4.66
CA LEU A 114 -0.62 -5.89 -5.78
C LEU A 114 -0.80 -7.39 -5.50
N PRO A 115 -0.46 -7.92 -4.30
CA PRO A 115 -0.74 -9.31 -3.98
C PRO A 115 -2.21 -9.70 -4.15
N TRP A 116 -3.13 -8.82 -3.73
CA TRP A 116 -4.57 -9.02 -3.87
C TRP A 116 -5.05 -8.94 -5.32
N LEU A 117 -4.53 -8.01 -6.12
CA LEU A 117 -4.83 -7.92 -7.56
C LEU A 117 -4.39 -9.18 -8.31
N CYS A 118 -3.17 -9.66 -8.07
CA CYS A 118 -2.67 -10.91 -8.65
C CYS A 118 -3.54 -12.13 -8.32
N LEU A 119 -4.10 -12.20 -7.10
CA LEU A 119 -5.01 -13.28 -6.73
C LEU A 119 -6.31 -13.25 -7.53
N GLN A 120 -6.79 -12.08 -7.97
CA GLN A 120 -8.01 -12.01 -8.77
C GLN A 120 -7.81 -12.62 -10.16
N LEU A 121 -6.61 -12.53 -10.73
CA LEU A 121 -6.24 -13.19 -11.99
C LEU A 121 -6.21 -14.72 -11.91
N SER A 122 -6.21 -15.29 -10.70
CA SER A 122 -6.11 -16.74 -10.48
C SER A 122 -7.44 -17.40 -10.11
N ARG A 123 -8.51 -16.60 -9.98
CA ARG A 123 -9.82 -17.06 -9.49
C ARG A 123 -10.68 -17.72 -10.57
N ASP A 124 -10.33 -17.59 -11.84
CA ASP A 124 -10.99 -18.29 -12.96
C ASP A 124 -10.91 -19.82 -12.84
N THR A 125 -10.07 -20.36 -11.94
CA THR A 125 -9.89 -21.82 -11.74
C THR A 125 -10.62 -22.38 -10.52
N ARG A 126 -11.29 -21.57 -9.69
CA ARG A 126 -11.94 -22.04 -8.45
C ARG A 126 -13.43 -21.73 -8.47
N GLY A 127 -14.21 -22.66 -9.01
CA GLY A 127 -15.66 -22.59 -9.18
C GLY A 127 -16.48 -22.60 -7.88
N LEU A 128 -16.41 -21.54 -7.07
CA LEU A 128 -17.29 -21.32 -5.92
C LEU A 128 -17.76 -19.86 -5.83
N ALA A 129 -18.94 -19.62 -6.42
CA ALA A 129 -20.15 -19.00 -5.85
C ALA A 129 -20.11 -17.73 -4.94
N LEU A 130 -19.12 -16.83 -5.03
CA LEU A 130 -19.41 -15.39 -4.93
C LEU A 130 -19.60 -14.85 -6.36
N PRO A 131 -20.38 -13.78 -6.65
CA PRO A 131 -20.55 -13.35 -8.03
C PRO A 131 -19.18 -12.94 -8.57
N VAL A 132 -18.54 -13.81 -9.35
CA VAL A 132 -17.19 -13.63 -9.90
C VAL A 132 -17.07 -12.25 -10.56
N HIS A 133 -18.17 -11.80 -11.17
CA HIS A 133 -18.34 -10.47 -11.75
C HIS A 133 -18.15 -9.31 -10.75
N GLN A 134 -18.68 -9.38 -9.53
CA GLN A 134 -18.57 -8.28 -8.55
C GLN A 134 -17.12 -8.09 -8.09
N GLN A 135 -16.41 -9.20 -7.85
CA GLN A 135 -15.02 -9.15 -7.43
C GLN A 135 -14.09 -8.71 -8.57
N GLN A 136 -14.36 -9.15 -9.80
CA GLN A 136 -13.64 -8.70 -10.98
C GLN A 136 -13.83 -7.21 -11.19
N GLN A 137 -15.08 -6.72 -11.16
CA GLN A 137 -15.40 -5.29 -11.26
C GLN A 137 -14.69 -4.47 -10.19
N LYS A 138 -14.66 -4.97 -8.95
CA LYS A 138 -13.91 -4.32 -7.86
C LYS A 138 -12.42 -4.23 -8.20
N SER A 139 -11.80 -5.32 -8.64
CA SER A 139 -10.38 -5.32 -8.99
C SER A 139 -10.04 -4.38 -10.15
N CYS A 140 -10.93 -4.29 -11.16
CA CYS A 140 -10.79 -3.33 -12.25
C CYS A 140 -10.88 -1.88 -11.74
N SER A 141 -11.86 -1.57 -10.89
CA SER A 141 -12.00 -0.23 -10.30
C SER A 141 -10.78 0.16 -9.48
N VAL A 142 -10.21 -0.77 -8.71
CA VAL A 142 -8.99 -0.52 -7.92
C VAL A 142 -7.80 -0.25 -8.83
N ALA A 143 -7.63 -1.03 -9.90
CA ALA A 143 -6.57 -0.82 -10.86
C ALA A 143 -6.71 0.54 -11.56
N VAL A 144 -7.92 0.94 -11.95
CA VAL A 144 -8.18 2.28 -12.51
C VAL A 144 -7.78 3.37 -11.53
N ASN A 145 -8.15 3.27 -10.25
CA ASN A 145 -7.80 4.28 -9.26
C ASN A 145 -6.27 4.40 -9.05
N ILE A 146 -5.57 3.26 -9.00
CA ILE A 146 -4.10 3.26 -8.95
C ILE A 146 -3.51 3.91 -10.21
N ALA A 147 -4.07 3.62 -11.38
CA ALA A 147 -3.62 4.22 -12.63
C ALA A 147 -3.81 5.75 -12.65
N THR A 148 -4.98 6.24 -12.22
CA THR A 148 -5.24 7.68 -12.09
C THR A 148 -4.27 8.36 -11.12
N TRP A 149 -3.94 7.70 -10.00
CA TRP A 149 -2.93 8.23 -9.08
C TRP A 149 -1.52 8.23 -9.68
N CYS A 150 -1.16 7.19 -10.44
CA CYS A 150 0.10 7.16 -11.19
C CYS A 150 0.17 8.32 -12.20
N GLN A 151 -0.90 8.60 -12.95
CA GLN A 151 -0.98 9.72 -13.90
C GLN A 151 -0.82 11.07 -13.20
N ALA A 152 -1.49 11.25 -12.05
CA ALA A 152 -1.35 12.47 -11.25
C ALA A 152 0.09 12.72 -10.76
N ARG A 153 0.92 11.67 -10.68
CA ARG A 153 2.35 11.73 -10.36
C ARG A 153 3.28 11.59 -11.57
N SER A 154 2.74 11.66 -12.79
CA SER A 154 3.49 11.50 -14.04
C SER A 154 4.23 10.16 -14.19
N LEU A 155 3.69 9.09 -13.60
CA LEU A 155 4.20 7.72 -13.67
C LEU A 155 3.48 6.92 -14.77
N GLU A 156 3.58 7.38 -16.02
CA GLU A 156 2.80 6.89 -17.16
C GLU A 156 2.97 5.38 -17.44
N GLY A 157 4.18 4.85 -17.19
CA GLY A 157 4.44 3.41 -17.34
C GLY A 157 3.57 2.58 -16.40
N LEU A 158 3.49 2.96 -15.11
CA LEU A 158 2.68 2.25 -14.12
C LEU A 158 1.19 2.44 -14.42
N ALA A 159 0.78 3.65 -14.78
CA ALA A 159 -0.60 3.94 -15.18
C ALA A 159 -1.05 3.02 -16.33
N THR A 160 -0.21 2.89 -17.36
CA THR A 160 -0.49 2.03 -18.52
C THR A 160 -0.70 0.57 -18.11
N VAL A 161 0.17 0.03 -17.24
CA VAL A 161 0.07 -1.36 -16.78
C VAL A 161 -1.22 -1.61 -15.99
N PHE A 162 -1.60 -0.69 -15.09
CA PHE A 162 -2.84 -0.84 -14.32
C PHE A 162 -4.11 -0.62 -15.16
N LEU A 163 -4.07 0.24 -16.18
CA LEU A 163 -5.15 0.34 -17.17
C LEU A 163 -5.30 -0.95 -17.97
N ALA A 164 -4.19 -1.51 -18.45
CA ALA A 164 -4.18 -2.80 -19.15
C ALA A 164 -4.74 -3.94 -18.28
N TYR A 165 -4.41 -3.96 -16.98
CA TYR A 165 -5.06 -4.86 -16.02
C TYR A 165 -6.59 -4.65 -16.00
N SER A 166 -7.04 -3.40 -15.88
CA SER A 166 -8.47 -3.08 -15.76
C SER A 166 -9.29 -3.45 -17.00
N HIS A 167 -8.69 -3.37 -18.19
CA HIS A 167 -9.28 -3.78 -19.46
C HIS A 167 -9.19 -5.30 -19.69
N GLY A 168 -8.55 -6.03 -18.77
CA GLY A 168 -8.36 -7.47 -18.86
C GLY A 168 -7.31 -7.89 -19.88
N GLU A 169 -6.39 -7.02 -20.28
CA GLU A 169 -5.27 -7.36 -21.17
C GLU A 169 -4.21 -8.20 -20.43
N ILE A 170 -4.06 -7.98 -19.12
CA ILE A 170 -3.18 -8.77 -18.25
C ILE A 170 -3.93 -10.03 -17.76
N LYS A 171 -3.47 -11.20 -18.19
CA LYS A 171 -4.14 -12.49 -17.95
C LYS A 171 -3.51 -13.37 -16.86
N SER A 172 -2.35 -13.00 -16.31
CA SER A 172 -1.67 -13.82 -15.29
C SER A 172 -0.91 -12.98 -14.29
N MET A 173 -0.75 -13.52 -13.07
CA MET A 173 0.05 -12.87 -12.01
C MET A 173 1.50 -12.63 -12.45
N ASN A 174 2.11 -13.57 -13.18
CA ASN A 174 3.49 -13.43 -13.63
C ASN A 174 3.66 -12.26 -14.60
N ASN A 175 2.71 -12.10 -15.54
CA ASN A 175 2.70 -10.98 -16.47
C ASN A 175 2.57 -9.65 -15.71
N LEU A 176 1.61 -9.55 -14.78
CA LEU A 176 1.43 -8.33 -13.99
C LEU A 176 2.70 -7.94 -13.22
N LEU A 177 3.31 -8.90 -12.52
CA LEU A 177 4.50 -8.65 -11.71
C LEU A 177 5.71 -8.27 -12.56
N ALA A 178 5.92 -8.93 -13.70
CA ALA A 178 7.01 -8.63 -14.63
C ALA A 178 6.87 -7.22 -15.27
N CYS A 179 5.64 -6.73 -15.46
CA CYS A 179 5.39 -5.38 -15.95
C CYS A 179 5.57 -4.32 -14.85
N VAL A 180 5.11 -4.59 -13.62
CA VAL A 180 5.14 -3.61 -12.52
C VAL A 180 6.52 -3.48 -11.87
N ALA A 181 7.21 -4.60 -11.61
CA ALA A 181 8.48 -4.62 -10.88
C ALA A 181 9.57 -3.69 -11.44
N PRO A 182 9.90 -3.70 -12.76
CA PRO A 182 10.95 -2.82 -13.29
C PRO A 182 10.60 -1.34 -13.13
N LEU A 183 9.32 -0.99 -13.24
CA LEU A 183 8.85 0.40 -13.09
C LEU A 183 8.91 0.86 -11.63
N LEU A 184 8.60 -0.02 -10.67
CA LEU A 184 8.77 0.27 -9.24
C LEU A 184 10.24 0.46 -8.90
N CYS A 185 11.11 -0.45 -9.37
CA CYS A 185 12.54 -0.36 -9.10
C CYS A 185 13.15 0.91 -9.69
N ALA A 186 12.81 1.25 -10.94
CA ALA A 186 13.32 2.47 -11.57
C ALA A 186 12.91 3.76 -10.85
N GLN A 187 11.71 3.78 -10.23
CA GLN A 187 11.17 4.98 -9.59
C GLN A 187 11.58 5.15 -8.12
N TRP A 188 11.73 4.05 -7.36
CA TRP A 188 11.92 4.13 -5.91
C TRP A 188 13.17 3.42 -5.39
N PHE A 189 13.86 2.60 -6.18
CA PHE A 189 15.00 1.82 -5.70
C PHE A 189 16.33 2.46 -6.14
N PRO A 190 17.38 2.41 -5.30
CA PRO A 190 17.48 1.68 -4.04
C PRO A 190 16.88 2.38 -2.81
N GLN A 191 16.61 3.69 -2.89
CA GLN A 191 16.27 4.56 -1.76
C GLN A 191 15.17 4.01 -0.83
N HIS A 192 14.10 3.44 -1.38
CA HIS A 192 12.96 2.92 -0.61
C HIS A 192 12.79 1.39 -0.74
N SER A 193 13.84 0.69 -1.21
CA SER A 193 13.81 -0.77 -1.39
C SER A 193 13.54 -1.53 -0.09
N ALA A 194 14.24 -1.18 0.99
CA ALA A 194 14.08 -1.79 2.31
C ALA A 194 12.63 -1.71 2.83
N LEU A 195 11.91 -0.64 2.47
CA LEU A 195 10.53 -0.41 2.88
C LEU A 195 9.60 -1.40 2.17
N ALA A 196 9.70 -1.52 0.84
CA ALA A 196 8.93 -2.46 0.04
C ALA A 196 9.24 -3.93 0.40
N PHE A 197 10.54 -4.30 0.42
CA PHE A 197 10.99 -5.64 0.78
C PHE A 197 10.56 -6.01 2.21
N GLY A 198 10.79 -5.11 3.17
CA GLY A 198 10.42 -5.34 4.56
C GLY A 198 8.92 -5.51 4.77
N HIS A 199 8.07 -4.82 4.01
CA HIS A 199 6.63 -5.07 4.05
C HIS A 199 6.27 -6.45 3.49
N LEU A 200 6.78 -6.80 2.31
CA LEU A 200 6.50 -8.09 1.66
C LEU A 200 6.96 -9.27 2.52
N LEU A 201 8.15 -9.18 3.13
CA LEU A 201 8.66 -10.22 4.03
C LEU A 201 7.79 -10.40 5.27
N ARG A 202 7.32 -9.31 5.88
CA ARG A 202 6.38 -9.38 7.02
C ARG A 202 5.01 -9.94 6.62
N LEU A 203 4.55 -9.62 5.41
CA LEU A 203 3.32 -10.18 4.86
C LEU A 203 3.47 -11.69 4.60
N LEU A 204 4.65 -12.14 4.18
CA LEU A 204 4.98 -13.56 4.04
C LEU A 204 5.05 -14.27 5.41
N GLU A 205 5.61 -13.62 6.43
CA GLU A 205 5.77 -14.19 7.78
C GLU A 205 4.42 -14.32 8.51
N ARG A 206 3.56 -13.30 8.42
CA ARG A 206 2.37 -13.17 9.29
C ARG A 206 1.04 -13.17 8.54
N GLY A 207 1.06 -12.81 7.26
CA GLY A 207 -0.14 -12.62 6.45
C GLY A 207 -0.83 -13.93 6.04
N PRO A 208 -2.01 -13.81 5.40
CA PRO A 208 -2.76 -14.96 4.92
C PRO A 208 -1.99 -15.80 3.89
N VAL A 209 -2.11 -17.13 4.00
CA VAL A 209 -1.33 -18.11 3.22
C VAL A 209 -1.59 -18.05 1.72
N GLU A 210 -2.77 -17.57 1.31
CA GLU A 210 -3.12 -17.38 -0.10
C GLU A 210 -2.19 -16.38 -0.81
N TYR A 211 -1.60 -15.42 -0.10
CA TYR A 211 -0.71 -14.44 -0.69
C TYR A 211 0.72 -14.95 -0.89
N TYR A 212 1.14 -16.04 -0.21
CA TYR A 212 2.54 -16.45 -0.14
C TYR A 212 3.17 -16.66 -1.51
N ARG A 213 2.49 -17.38 -2.40
CA ARG A 213 2.99 -17.62 -3.77
C ARG A 213 3.20 -16.30 -4.51
N VAL A 214 2.24 -15.38 -4.44
CA VAL A 214 2.32 -14.09 -5.13
C VAL A 214 3.43 -13.23 -4.54
N ILE A 215 3.56 -13.19 -3.22
CA ILE A 215 4.60 -12.44 -2.53
C ILE A 215 5.99 -12.94 -2.93
N LEU A 216 6.21 -14.26 -2.95
CA LEU A 216 7.48 -14.85 -3.36
C LEU A 216 7.83 -14.52 -4.81
N LEU A 217 6.85 -14.58 -5.71
CA LEU A 217 7.05 -14.16 -7.10
C LEU A 217 7.36 -12.67 -7.19
N PHE A 218 6.67 -11.83 -6.42
CA PHE A 218 6.90 -10.40 -6.45
C PHE A 218 8.29 -10.02 -5.91
N LEU A 219 8.70 -10.64 -4.80
CA LEU A 219 10.06 -10.52 -4.26
C LEU A 219 11.11 -10.92 -5.30
N LYS A 220 10.90 -12.04 -6.00
CA LYS A 220 11.79 -12.49 -7.07
C LYS A 220 11.91 -11.45 -8.18
N GLU A 221 10.80 -10.95 -8.72
CA GLU A 221 10.83 -9.96 -9.80
C GLU A 221 11.47 -8.64 -9.35
N LEU A 222 11.21 -8.17 -8.13
CA LEU A 222 11.87 -6.99 -7.57
C LEU A 222 13.39 -7.18 -7.45
N LEU A 223 13.84 -8.33 -6.95
CA LEU A 223 15.27 -8.65 -6.83
C LEU A 223 15.98 -8.70 -8.18
N GLN A 224 15.30 -9.19 -9.23
CA GLN A 224 15.86 -9.24 -10.58
C GLN A 224 16.10 -7.85 -11.19
N HIS A 225 15.33 -6.85 -10.75
CA HIS A 225 15.41 -5.47 -11.26
C HIS A 225 16.04 -4.48 -10.28
N THR A 226 16.39 -4.92 -9.07
CA THR A 226 17.12 -4.07 -8.13
C THR A 226 18.57 -3.98 -8.61
N PRO A 227 19.10 -2.77 -8.90
CA PRO A 227 20.49 -2.63 -9.24
C PRO A 227 21.32 -3.14 -8.05
N VAL A 228 22.09 -4.20 -8.26
CA VAL A 228 23.11 -4.61 -7.31
C VAL A 228 24.22 -3.58 -7.47
N GLU A 229 24.25 -2.58 -6.60
CA GLU A 229 25.45 -1.76 -6.45
C GLU A 229 26.59 -2.72 -6.09
N ALA A 230 27.55 -2.86 -7.00
CA ALA A 230 28.81 -3.51 -6.69
C ALA A 230 29.49 -2.63 -5.63
N ALA A 231 29.43 -3.08 -4.37
CA ALA A 231 30.19 -2.51 -3.26
C ALA A 231 31.69 -2.62 -3.51
#